data_AF-A0A845SP11-F1
#
_entry.id   AF-A0A845SP11-F1
#
_cell.length_a   1.000
_cell.length_b   1.000
_cell.length_c   1.000
_cell.angle_alpha   90.00
_cell.angle_beta   90.00
_cell.angle_gamma   90.00
#
_symmetry.space_group_name_H-M   'P 1'
#
loop_
_entity.id
_entity.type
_entity.pdbx_description
1 polymer ?
#
loop_
_entity_poly.entity_id
_entity_poly.type
_entity_poly.pdbx_seq_one_letter_code
_entity_poly.pdbx_strand_id
1 'polypeptide(L)'
;MLRDRLAQFRYALMIPVLFMLALQITACGDKEPEQRKAFITFLQTTILPGGERLPTLSEDQKKQFGTYVADYQILLMFTQQYTQAVNASLLPVLDQVNQIRVPQDYLTHRVDLQQSAGALNLLEPQIERLKKQADDARAALKQPDDLKAVYEQAYTKLVIQPAQQVTPVVTSAATLSETLIQVGNFLNMQGTQVTYGPTSVAFPTRLQATQYNELMAGLQNQHQQLIQAQTVAGAALR
;
A
#
# COMPACT_ATOMS: atom_id res chain seq x y z
N MET A 1 29.58 55.78 64.77
CA MET A 1 28.21 55.24 64.64
C MET A 1 27.43 55.68 63.38
N LEU A 2 27.99 56.52 62.49
CA LEU A 2 27.36 56.84 61.18
C LEU A 2 27.88 55.97 60.01
N ARG A 3 28.99 55.26 60.18
CA ARG A 3 29.63 54.46 59.11
C ARG A 3 28.97 53.09 58.89
N ASP A 4 28.34 52.52 59.92
CA ASP A 4 27.66 51.22 59.83
C ASP A 4 26.24 51.29 59.23
N ARG A 5 25.58 52.46 59.29
CA ARG A 5 24.23 52.64 58.71
C ARG A 5 24.24 52.81 57.19
N LEU A 6 25.38 53.19 56.61
CA LEU A 6 25.57 53.30 55.16
C LEU A 6 25.85 51.93 54.50
N ALA A 7 26.36 50.95 55.24
CA ALA A 7 26.55 49.59 54.73
C ALA A 7 25.21 48.82 54.66
N GLN A 8 24.31 49.01 55.63
CA GLN A 8 22.97 48.39 55.62
C GLN A 8 22.08 48.91 54.49
N PHE A 9 22.20 50.19 54.11
CA PHE A 9 21.42 50.77 53.01
C PHE A 9 21.87 50.33 51.60
N ARG A 10 23.12 49.90 51.44
CA ARG A 10 23.64 49.40 50.14
C ARG A 10 23.16 47.98 49.83
N TYR A 11 22.86 47.18 50.86
CA TYR A 11 22.25 45.86 50.69
C TYR A 11 20.72 45.90 50.65
N ALA A 12 20.08 46.93 51.23
CA ALA A 12 18.63 47.10 51.15
C ALA A 12 18.11 47.56 49.77
N LEU A 13 18.98 48.20 48.96
CA LEU A 13 18.63 48.61 47.59
C LEU A 13 19.09 47.62 46.51
N MET A 14 19.88 46.59 46.88
CA MET A 14 20.33 45.50 46.02
C MET A 14 19.52 44.20 46.22
N ILE A 15 18.22 44.28 46.53
CA ILE A 15 17.37 43.09 46.69
C ILE A 15 16.08 43.08 45.82
N PRO A 16 15.51 44.20 45.29
CA PRO A 16 14.36 44.06 44.39
C PRO A 16 14.71 44.04 42.89
N VAL A 17 15.99 44.04 42.49
CA VAL A 17 16.37 43.98 41.05
C VAL A 17 16.79 42.57 40.60
N LEU A 18 17.17 41.68 41.52
CA LEU A 18 17.53 40.30 41.17
C LEU A 18 16.34 39.32 41.18
N PHE A 19 15.16 39.74 41.64
CA PHE A 19 13.94 38.91 41.66
C PHE A 19 12.98 39.18 40.50
N MET A 20 13.34 40.08 39.58
CA MET A 20 12.61 40.33 38.33
C MET A 20 13.31 39.73 37.10
N LEU A 21 14.24 38.80 37.32
CA LEU A 21 14.97 38.07 36.26
C LEU A 21 14.80 36.55 36.37
N ALA A 22 13.68 36.08 36.95
CA ALA A 22 13.37 34.66 37.10
C ALA A 22 11.92 34.30 36.68
N LEU A 23 11.26 35.17 35.91
CA LEU A 23 9.97 34.88 35.27
C LEU A 23 10.01 35.12 33.75
N GLN A 24 11.20 34.98 33.15
CA GLN A 24 11.28 34.38 31.82
C GLN A 24 11.41 32.87 32.05
N ILE A 25 10.35 32.27 32.62
CA ILE A 25 10.08 30.89 32.24
C ILE A 25 9.89 31.05 30.74
N THR A 26 10.91 30.70 29.95
CA THR A 26 10.62 30.17 28.64
C THR A 26 9.53 29.15 28.90
N ALA A 27 8.29 29.50 28.58
CA ALA A 27 7.46 28.52 27.95
C ALA A 27 8.36 27.97 26.84
N CYS A 28 9.06 26.86 27.11
CA CYS A 28 9.30 25.86 26.09
C CYS A 28 7.89 25.54 25.64
N GLY A 29 7.39 26.36 24.70
CA GLY A 29 6.01 26.33 24.26
C GLY A 29 5.85 24.95 23.71
N ASP A 30 5.18 24.09 24.48
CA ASP A 30 4.90 22.75 24.03
C ASP A 30 3.99 22.92 22.83
N LYS A 31 4.59 22.80 21.64
CA LYS A 31 3.88 22.92 20.37
C LYS A 31 3.10 21.65 20.07
N GLU A 32 3.20 20.63 20.94
CA GLU A 32 2.53 19.35 20.77
C GLU A 32 1.03 19.51 20.56
N PRO A 33 0.26 20.33 21.31
CA PRO A 33 -1.17 20.48 21.09
C PRO A 33 -1.49 21.07 19.71
N GLU A 34 -0.74 22.08 19.25
CA GLU A 34 -0.90 22.66 17.91
C GLU A 34 -0.49 21.66 16.82
N GLN A 35 0.62 20.95 17.02
CA GLN A 35 1.12 19.92 16.10
C GLN A 35 0.12 18.78 15.95
N ARG A 36 -0.42 18.29 17.08
CA ARG A 36 -1.44 17.25 17.12
C ARG A 36 -2.69 17.70 16.39
N LYS A 37 -3.17 18.92 16.64
CA LYS A 37 -4.34 19.47 15.95
C LYS A 37 -4.11 19.58 14.45
N ALA A 38 -2.95 20.07 14.02
CA ALA A 38 -2.59 20.18 12.61
C ALA A 38 -2.55 18.80 11.93
N PHE A 39 -1.93 17.81 12.58
CA PHE A 39 -1.84 16.45 12.06
C PHE A 39 -3.21 15.76 12.01
N ILE A 40 -4.03 15.84 13.07
CA ILE A 40 -5.41 15.33 13.08
C ILE A 40 -6.22 15.95 11.94
N THR A 41 -6.13 17.27 11.76
CA THR A 41 -6.84 17.97 10.70
C THR A 41 -6.39 17.46 9.33
N PHE A 42 -5.09 17.28 9.11
CA PHE A 42 -4.56 16.72 7.88
C PHE A 42 -5.06 15.29 7.63
N LEU A 43 -5.06 14.42 8.64
CA LEU A 43 -5.62 13.08 8.54
C LEU A 43 -7.11 13.12 8.14
N GLN A 44 -7.90 13.97 8.78
CA GLN A 44 -9.36 14.04 8.56
C GLN A 44 -9.76 14.70 7.23
N THR A 45 -8.98 15.67 6.75
CA THR A 45 -9.37 16.48 5.58
C THR A 45 -8.65 16.07 4.31
N THR A 46 -7.48 15.44 4.42
CA THR A 46 -6.66 15.05 3.26
C THR A 46 -6.56 13.54 3.13
N ILE A 47 -6.25 12.82 4.21
CA ILE A 47 -5.93 11.38 4.14
C ILE A 47 -7.20 10.51 4.12
N LEU A 48 -8.10 10.72 5.08
CA LEU A 48 -9.35 9.97 5.19
C LEU A 48 -10.30 10.21 4.01
N PRO A 49 -10.41 11.42 3.42
CA PRO A 49 -11.18 11.63 2.20
C PRO A 49 -10.39 11.28 0.92
N GLY A 50 -9.06 11.26 0.99
CA GLY A 50 -8.17 11.05 -0.16
C GLY A 50 -8.14 9.62 -0.69
N GLY A 51 -7.38 9.41 -1.77
CA GLY A 51 -7.12 8.07 -2.34
C GLY A 51 -5.90 7.39 -1.72
N GLU A 52 -5.43 6.34 -2.38
CA GLU A 52 -4.27 5.55 -1.94
C GLU A 52 -2.95 6.30 -2.17
N ARG A 53 -2.90 7.23 -3.12
CA ARG A 53 -1.71 8.06 -3.34
C ARG A 53 -1.60 9.15 -2.28
N LEU A 54 -0.79 8.86 -1.27
CA LEU A 54 -0.53 9.79 -0.18
C LEU A 54 0.44 10.90 -0.62
N PRO A 55 0.17 12.18 -0.26
CA PRO A 55 1.02 13.29 -0.64
C PRO A 55 2.34 13.30 0.14
N THR A 56 3.44 13.70 -0.49
CA THR A 56 4.68 13.97 0.27
C THR A 56 4.50 15.24 1.10
N LEU A 57 4.92 15.23 2.37
CA LEU A 57 4.85 16.42 3.23
C LEU A 57 5.82 17.50 2.76
N SER A 58 5.32 18.74 2.64
CA SER A 58 6.16 19.92 2.45
C SER A 58 6.99 20.21 3.71
N GLU A 59 8.04 21.02 3.56
CA GLU A 59 8.86 21.45 4.72
C GLU A 59 8.04 22.20 5.77
N ASP A 60 7.04 22.97 5.35
CA ASP A 60 6.15 23.67 6.27
C ASP A 60 5.21 22.71 7.00
N GLN A 61 4.68 21.68 6.32
CA GLN A 61 3.90 20.63 6.96
C GLN A 61 4.73 19.82 7.95
N LYS A 62 5.98 19.49 7.62
CA LYS A 62 6.89 18.80 8.53
C LYS A 62 7.11 19.61 9.82
N LYS A 63 7.33 20.92 9.69
CA LYS A 63 7.45 21.84 10.84
C LYS A 63 6.15 21.92 11.64
N GLN A 64 5.01 21.97 10.96
CA GLN A 64 3.68 22.05 11.59
C GLN A 64 3.31 20.76 12.33
N PHE A 65 3.73 19.59 11.87
CA PHE A 65 3.39 18.30 12.48
C PHE A 65 4.39 17.87 13.55
N GLY A 66 5.63 18.37 13.48
CA GLY A 66 6.66 18.06 14.48
C GLY A 66 6.89 16.57 14.65
N THR A 67 6.67 16.04 15.85
CA THR A 67 6.91 14.62 16.14
C THR A 67 6.03 13.68 15.33
N TYR A 68 4.86 14.12 14.89
CA TYR A 68 3.88 13.30 14.16
C TYR A 68 4.25 13.04 12.68
N VAL A 69 5.34 13.66 12.19
CA VAL A 69 5.92 13.31 10.88
C VAL A 69 6.31 11.83 10.84
N ALA A 70 6.81 11.27 11.95
CA ALA A 70 7.18 9.86 12.03
C ALA A 70 5.95 8.94 11.91
N ASP A 71 4.84 9.29 12.56
CA ASP A 71 3.58 8.55 12.47
C ASP A 71 3.06 8.53 11.03
N TYR A 72 3.10 9.69 10.35
CA TYR A 72 2.71 9.77 8.95
C TYR A 72 3.60 8.91 8.04
N GLN A 73 4.91 8.86 8.33
CA GLN A 73 5.87 8.10 7.53
C GLN A 73 5.54 6.60 7.50
N ILE A 74 4.96 6.04 8.56
CA ILE A 74 4.53 4.64 8.59
C ILE A 74 3.46 4.37 7.53
N LEU A 75 2.44 5.24 7.44
CA LEU A 75 1.38 5.14 6.43
C LEU A 75 1.96 5.32 5.03
N LEU A 76 2.80 6.36 4.83
CA LEU A 76 3.41 6.67 3.54
C LEU A 76 4.27 5.53 3.01
N MET A 77 5.14 4.96 3.86
CA MET A 77 6.03 3.88 3.45
C MET A 77 5.27 2.62 3.09
N PHE A 78 4.29 2.21 3.91
CA PHE A 78 3.48 1.04 3.60
C PHE A 78 2.80 1.23 2.25
N THR A 79 2.09 2.35 2.06
CA THR A 79 1.31 2.54 0.83
C THR A 79 2.20 2.61 -0.42
N GLN A 80 3.37 3.26 -0.35
CA GLN A 80 4.32 3.28 -1.48
C GLN A 80 4.84 1.88 -1.83
N GLN A 81 5.28 1.12 -0.82
CA GLN A 81 5.84 -0.22 -1.03
C GLN A 81 4.79 -1.23 -1.46
N TYR A 82 3.58 -1.12 -0.90
CA TYR A 82 2.42 -1.91 -1.29
C TYR A 82 2.08 -1.67 -2.77
N THR A 83 1.87 -0.41 -3.18
CA THR A 83 1.55 -0.08 -4.58
C THR A 83 2.65 -0.54 -5.52
N GLN A 84 3.92 -0.39 -5.14
CA GLN A 84 5.03 -0.88 -5.95
C GLN A 84 4.99 -2.40 -6.13
N ALA A 85 4.80 -3.15 -5.04
CA ALA A 85 4.74 -4.62 -5.07
C ALA A 85 3.55 -5.11 -5.92
N VAL A 86 2.36 -4.56 -5.68
CA VAL A 86 1.15 -4.90 -6.42
C VAL A 86 1.32 -4.62 -7.91
N ASN A 87 1.82 -3.44 -8.29
CA ASN A 87 2.03 -3.09 -9.69
C ASN A 87 3.09 -3.98 -10.36
N ALA A 88 4.20 -4.25 -9.69
CA ALA A 88 5.27 -5.09 -10.23
C ALA A 88 4.84 -6.54 -10.45
N SER A 89 3.87 -7.04 -9.69
CA SER A 89 3.42 -8.43 -9.75
C SER A 89 2.15 -8.64 -10.58
N LEU A 90 1.16 -7.74 -10.48
CA LEU A 90 -0.12 -7.90 -11.19
C LEU A 90 -0.09 -7.35 -12.63
N LEU A 91 0.53 -6.19 -12.87
CA LEU A 91 0.49 -5.56 -14.20
C LEU A 91 1.07 -6.47 -15.30
N PRO A 92 2.23 -7.13 -15.11
CA PRO A 92 2.77 -8.03 -16.13
C PRO A 92 1.81 -9.17 -16.49
N VAL A 93 1.13 -9.76 -15.51
CA VAL A 93 0.13 -10.82 -15.76
C VAL A 93 -1.03 -10.28 -16.61
N LEU A 94 -1.57 -9.12 -16.25
CA LEU A 94 -2.68 -8.50 -16.98
C LEU A 94 -2.27 -8.11 -18.41
N ASP A 95 -1.06 -7.59 -18.59
CA ASP A 95 -0.52 -7.24 -19.90
C ASP A 95 -0.35 -8.46 -20.80
N GLN A 96 0.14 -9.58 -20.26
CA GLN A 96 0.26 -10.84 -21.01
C GLN A 96 -1.12 -11.40 -21.38
N VAL A 97 -2.08 -11.39 -20.45
CA VAL A 97 -3.46 -11.83 -20.71
C VAL A 97 -4.09 -11.00 -21.84
N ASN A 98 -3.90 -9.67 -21.83
CA ASN A 98 -4.46 -8.76 -22.84
C ASN A 98 -3.84 -8.91 -24.23
N GLN A 99 -2.66 -9.52 -24.34
CA GLN A 99 -2.00 -9.79 -25.61
C GLN A 99 -2.52 -11.06 -26.29
N ILE A 100 -3.15 -11.97 -25.55
CA ILE A 100 -3.72 -13.20 -26.08
C ILE A 100 -5.06 -12.90 -26.78
N ARG A 101 -5.06 -12.93 -28.11
CA ARG A 101 -6.23 -12.61 -28.96
C ARG A 101 -6.65 -13.78 -29.83
N VAL A 102 -5.67 -14.56 -30.30
CA VAL A 102 -5.90 -15.74 -31.14
C VAL A 102 -5.25 -16.97 -30.52
N PRO A 103 -5.66 -18.20 -30.90
CA PRO A 103 -5.14 -19.40 -30.25
C PRO A 103 -3.62 -19.61 -30.37
N GLN A 104 -2.97 -19.01 -31.37
CA GLN A 104 -1.51 -19.06 -31.49
C GLN A 104 -0.81 -18.26 -30.38
N ASP A 105 -1.45 -17.22 -29.85
CA ASP A 105 -0.87 -16.35 -28.83
C ASP A 105 -0.65 -17.10 -27.51
N TYR A 106 -1.46 -18.13 -27.21
CA TYR A 106 -1.23 -19.00 -26.04
C TYR A 106 0.14 -19.69 -26.08
N LEU A 107 0.70 -19.95 -27.27
CA LEU A 107 2.04 -20.52 -27.41
C LEU A 107 3.10 -19.44 -27.20
N THR A 108 2.92 -18.28 -27.83
CA THR A 108 3.86 -17.15 -27.82
C THR A 108 4.05 -16.58 -26.42
N HIS A 109 2.95 -16.38 -25.66
CA HIS A 109 2.98 -15.72 -24.36
C HIS A 109 3.19 -16.68 -23.18
N ARG A 110 3.27 -18.00 -23.43
CA ARG A 110 3.32 -19.02 -22.37
C ARG A 110 4.47 -18.81 -21.39
N VAL A 111 5.67 -18.54 -21.90
CA VAL A 111 6.89 -18.41 -21.07
C VAL A 111 6.84 -17.12 -20.26
N ASP A 112 6.47 -16.01 -20.88
CA ASP A 112 6.34 -14.72 -20.20
C ASP A 112 5.26 -14.77 -19.12
N LEU A 113 4.16 -15.48 -19.37
CA LEU A 113 3.09 -15.69 -18.41
C LEU A 113 3.53 -16.60 -17.25
N GLN A 114 4.34 -17.64 -17.50
CA GLN A 114 4.95 -18.46 -16.44
C GLN A 114 5.85 -17.62 -15.53
N GLN A 115 6.67 -16.75 -16.10
CA GLN A 115 7.53 -15.84 -15.33
C GLN A 115 6.70 -14.85 -14.51
N SER A 116 5.67 -14.25 -15.12
CA SER A 116 4.79 -13.28 -14.47
C SER A 116 3.97 -13.92 -13.33
N ALA A 117 3.47 -15.15 -13.54
CA ALA A 117 2.80 -15.93 -12.50
C ALA A 117 3.74 -16.25 -11.33
N GLY A 118 5.02 -16.54 -11.60
CA GLY A 118 6.03 -16.72 -10.57
C GLY A 118 6.21 -15.47 -9.68
N ALA A 119 6.25 -14.28 -10.28
CA ALA A 119 6.32 -13.02 -9.54
C ALA A 119 5.03 -12.75 -8.73
N LEU A 120 3.88 -13.09 -9.30
CA LEU A 120 2.59 -12.97 -8.64
C LEU A 120 2.48 -13.83 -7.38
N ASN A 121 3.02 -15.05 -7.41
CA ASN A 121 3.05 -15.96 -6.25
C ASN A 121 3.89 -15.43 -5.07
N LEU A 122 4.77 -14.46 -5.31
CA LEU A 122 5.57 -13.82 -4.26
C LEU A 122 4.87 -12.60 -3.63
N LEU A 123 3.79 -12.11 -4.24
CA LEU A 123 3.12 -10.88 -3.83
C LEU A 123 2.48 -11.01 -2.45
N GLU A 124 1.76 -12.10 -2.19
CA GLU A 124 1.07 -12.30 -0.91
C GLU A 124 2.05 -12.33 0.28
N PRO A 125 3.11 -13.17 0.28
CA PRO A 125 4.14 -13.13 1.32
C PRO A 125 4.84 -11.76 1.47
N GLN A 126 4.97 -11.00 0.37
CA GLN A 126 5.53 -9.66 0.40
C GLN A 126 4.59 -8.68 1.11
N ILE A 127 3.30 -8.70 0.79
CA ILE A 127 2.28 -7.85 1.42
C ILE A 127 2.14 -8.16 2.91
N GLU A 128 2.16 -9.44 3.30
CA GLU A 128 2.14 -9.83 4.71
C GLU A 128 3.33 -9.26 5.49
N ARG A 129 4.53 -9.28 4.90
CA ARG A 129 5.73 -8.70 5.51
C ARG A 129 5.62 -7.19 5.67
N LEU A 130 5.17 -6.49 4.61
CA LEU A 130 4.94 -5.04 4.64
C LEU A 130 3.93 -4.66 5.72
N LYS A 131 2.83 -5.41 5.80
CA LYS A 131 1.79 -5.20 6.80
C LYS A 131 2.34 -5.41 8.21
N LYS A 132 3.09 -6.50 8.43
CA LYS A 132 3.71 -6.77 9.72
C LYS A 132 4.66 -5.65 10.15
N GLN A 133 5.49 -5.14 9.24
CA GLN A 133 6.37 -4.02 9.53
C GLN A 133 5.58 -2.76 9.95
N ALA A 134 4.48 -2.46 9.25
CA ALA A 134 3.61 -1.34 9.59
C ALA A 134 2.91 -1.57 10.95
N ASP A 135 2.48 -2.79 11.24
CA ASP A 135 1.80 -3.14 12.49
C ASP A 135 2.76 -2.97 13.68
N ASP A 136 4.00 -3.48 13.55
CA ASP A 136 5.03 -3.37 14.57
C ASP A 136 5.41 -1.89 14.81
N ALA A 137 5.55 -1.10 13.75
CA ALA A 137 5.84 0.33 13.85
C ALA A 137 4.68 1.12 14.50
N ARG A 138 3.44 0.80 14.12
CA ARG A 138 2.23 1.40 14.72
C ARG A 138 2.12 1.05 16.20
N ALA A 139 2.37 -0.20 16.59
CA ALA A 139 2.27 -0.64 17.98
C ALA A 139 3.27 0.08 18.91
N ALA A 140 4.39 0.55 18.37
CA ALA A 140 5.39 1.32 19.10
C ALA A 140 5.03 2.81 19.28
N LEU A 141 3.98 3.31 18.63
CA LEU A 141 3.58 4.71 18.70
C LEU A 141 3.02 5.08 20.08
N LYS A 142 3.40 6.27 20.56
CA LYS A 142 2.92 6.85 21.84
C LYS A 142 2.02 8.05 21.55
N GLN A 143 0.82 7.78 21.06
CA GLN A 143 -0.15 8.80 20.66
C GLN A 143 -1.12 9.14 21.79
N PRO A 144 -1.50 10.42 21.96
CA PRO A 144 -2.67 10.81 22.74
C PRO A 144 -3.97 10.22 22.17
N ASP A 145 -4.98 10.03 23.02
CA ASP A 145 -6.20 9.29 22.66
C ASP A 145 -6.99 9.90 21.49
N ASP A 146 -7.03 11.24 21.41
CA ASP A 146 -7.70 11.98 20.34
C ASP A 146 -7.05 11.73 18.97
N LEU A 147 -5.72 11.74 18.91
CA LEU A 147 -4.98 11.39 17.70
C LEU A 147 -5.11 9.91 17.38
N LYS A 148 -4.96 9.04 18.38
CA LYS A 148 -4.98 7.58 18.20
C LYS A 148 -6.24 7.11 17.48
N ALA A 149 -7.41 7.64 17.85
CA ALA A 149 -8.67 7.27 17.22
C ALA A 149 -8.73 7.63 15.72
N VAL A 150 -8.20 8.79 15.34
CA VAL A 150 -8.20 9.26 13.93
C VAL A 150 -7.11 8.54 13.13
N TYR A 151 -5.94 8.33 13.72
CA TYR A 151 -4.86 7.57 13.11
C TYR A 151 -5.30 6.12 12.85
N GLU A 152 -6.07 5.51 13.74
CA GLU A 152 -6.61 4.16 13.55
C GLU A 152 -7.47 4.03 12.30
N GLN A 153 -8.30 5.03 12.03
CA GLN A 153 -9.14 5.06 10.84
C GLN A 153 -8.28 5.15 9.58
N ALA A 154 -7.26 6.01 9.59
CA ALA A 154 -6.34 6.14 8.48
C ALA A 154 -5.55 4.84 8.26
N TYR A 155 -5.07 4.22 9.33
CA TYR A 155 -4.34 2.96 9.28
C TYR A 155 -5.21 1.80 8.77
N THR A 156 -6.45 1.70 9.24
CA THR A 156 -7.40 0.69 8.77
C THR A 156 -7.63 0.83 7.28
N LYS A 157 -7.88 2.06 6.82
CA LYS A 157 -8.13 2.37 5.40
C LYS A 157 -6.91 2.11 4.51
N LEU A 158 -5.72 2.47 4.95
CA LEU A 158 -4.53 2.50 4.09
C LEU A 158 -3.64 1.26 4.20
N VAL A 159 -3.77 0.49 5.29
CA VAL A 159 -2.93 -0.67 5.57
C VAL A 159 -3.76 -1.94 5.65
N ILE A 160 -4.76 -1.97 6.53
CA ILE A 160 -5.54 -3.20 6.80
C ILE A 160 -6.40 -3.57 5.59
N GLN A 161 -7.22 -2.64 5.10
CA GLN A 161 -8.15 -2.90 4.00
C GLN A 161 -7.44 -3.30 2.69
N PRO A 162 -6.40 -2.59 2.21
CA PRO A 162 -5.75 -2.97 0.95
C PRO A 162 -5.04 -4.32 1.04
N ALA A 163 -4.41 -4.62 2.18
CA ALA A 163 -3.78 -5.93 2.40
C ALA A 163 -4.79 -7.09 2.38
N GLN A 164 -6.04 -6.86 2.81
CA GLN A 164 -7.11 -7.88 2.78
C GLN A 164 -7.79 -7.97 1.41
N GLN A 165 -8.00 -6.85 0.74
CA GLN A 165 -8.76 -6.77 -0.51
C GLN A 165 -7.99 -7.29 -1.73
N VAL A 166 -6.66 -7.33 -1.66
CA VAL A 166 -5.81 -7.78 -2.77
C VAL A 166 -5.75 -9.29 -2.91
N THR A 167 -5.88 -10.04 -1.81
CA THR A 167 -5.73 -11.51 -1.80
C THR A 167 -6.65 -12.19 -2.83
N PRO A 168 -7.98 -11.92 -2.90
CA PRO A 168 -8.84 -12.55 -3.90
C PRO A 168 -8.41 -12.25 -5.34
N VAL A 169 -7.84 -11.07 -5.59
CA VAL A 169 -7.40 -10.67 -6.93
C VAL A 169 -6.13 -11.43 -7.32
N VAL A 170 -5.18 -11.54 -6.39
CA VAL A 170 -3.94 -12.31 -6.58
C VAL A 170 -4.27 -13.77 -6.85
N THR A 171 -5.14 -14.38 -6.05
CA THR A 171 -5.57 -15.78 -6.25
C THR A 171 -6.25 -15.98 -7.59
N SER A 172 -7.19 -15.12 -7.98
CA SER A 172 -7.87 -15.21 -9.28
C SER A 172 -6.92 -15.00 -10.46
N ALA A 173 -6.00 -14.04 -10.35
CA ALA A 173 -5.00 -13.77 -11.39
C ALA A 173 -3.99 -14.93 -11.53
N ALA A 174 -3.59 -15.55 -10.42
CA ALA A 174 -2.72 -16.73 -10.42
C ALA A 174 -3.42 -17.92 -11.09
N THR A 175 -4.67 -18.21 -10.68
CA THR A 175 -5.47 -19.31 -11.26
C THR A 175 -5.74 -19.11 -12.75
N LEU A 176 -6.04 -17.87 -13.16
CA LEU A 176 -6.19 -17.52 -14.58
C LEU A 176 -4.89 -17.76 -15.36
N SER A 177 -3.75 -17.32 -14.81
CA SER A 177 -2.43 -17.50 -15.43
C SER A 177 -2.09 -18.97 -15.60
N GLU A 178 -2.33 -19.79 -14.57
CA GLU A 178 -2.13 -21.24 -14.64
C GLU A 178 -2.99 -21.89 -15.71
N THR A 179 -4.26 -21.49 -15.82
CA THR A 179 -5.18 -22.01 -16.84
C THR A 179 -4.72 -21.65 -18.25
N LEU A 180 -4.29 -20.40 -18.47
CA LEU A 180 -3.70 -19.96 -19.73
C LEU A 180 -2.42 -20.74 -20.10
N ILE A 181 -1.55 -20.98 -19.11
CA ILE A 181 -0.35 -21.80 -19.29
C ILE A 181 -0.72 -23.25 -19.65
N GLN A 182 -1.76 -23.81 -19.03
CA GLN A 182 -2.28 -25.15 -19.36
C GLN A 182 -2.79 -25.23 -20.79
N VAL A 183 -3.53 -24.21 -21.27
CA VAL A 183 -3.95 -24.11 -22.68
C VAL A 183 -2.74 -24.08 -23.62
N GLY A 184 -1.76 -23.22 -23.33
CA GLY A 184 -0.51 -23.12 -24.11
C GLY A 184 0.26 -24.44 -24.13
N ASN A 185 0.39 -25.12 -22.98
CA ASN A 185 1.01 -26.44 -22.89
C ASN A 185 0.27 -27.48 -23.72
N PHE A 186 -1.06 -27.51 -23.62
CA PHE A 186 -1.89 -28.44 -24.37
C PHE A 186 -1.71 -28.27 -25.88
N LEU A 187 -1.76 -27.03 -26.37
CA LEU A 187 -1.54 -26.71 -27.78
C LEU A 187 -0.11 -27.06 -28.22
N ASN A 188 0.89 -26.76 -27.39
CA ASN A 188 2.29 -27.07 -27.68
C ASN A 188 2.52 -28.59 -27.81
N MET A 189 1.86 -29.41 -26.99
CA MET A 189 1.95 -30.88 -27.08
C MET A 189 1.37 -31.44 -28.38
N GLN A 190 0.45 -30.73 -29.05
CA GLN A 190 -0.08 -31.20 -30.34
C GLN A 190 0.91 -31.00 -31.50
N GLY A 191 1.88 -30.11 -31.34
CA GLY A 191 2.89 -29.79 -32.35
C GLY A 191 2.25 -29.35 -33.67
N THR A 192 2.73 -29.93 -34.78
CA THR A 192 2.27 -29.59 -36.14
C THR A 192 0.97 -30.30 -36.55
N GLN A 193 0.34 -31.07 -35.66
CA GLN A 193 -0.87 -31.83 -36.00
C GLN A 193 -2.14 -30.98 -35.94
N VAL A 194 -2.07 -29.79 -35.33
CA VAL A 194 -3.20 -28.85 -35.24
C VAL A 194 -3.11 -27.79 -36.32
N THR A 195 -4.26 -27.41 -36.87
CA THR A 195 -4.37 -26.28 -37.80
C THR A 195 -5.05 -25.11 -37.10
N TYR A 196 -4.40 -23.95 -37.14
CA TYR A 196 -4.88 -22.73 -36.51
C TYR A 196 -5.67 -21.89 -37.50
N GLY A 197 -6.94 -21.61 -37.19
CA GLY A 197 -7.73 -20.58 -37.81
C GLY A 197 -7.64 -19.25 -37.05
N PRO A 198 -8.29 -18.18 -37.55
CA PRO A 198 -8.28 -16.87 -36.89
C PRO A 198 -8.82 -16.89 -35.45
N THR A 199 -9.81 -17.74 -35.16
CA THR A 199 -10.45 -17.84 -33.84
C THR A 199 -10.68 -19.29 -33.38
N SER A 200 -10.17 -20.26 -34.14
CA SER A 200 -10.43 -21.68 -33.91
C SER A 200 -9.16 -22.52 -34.07
N VAL A 201 -9.18 -23.71 -33.48
CA VAL A 201 -8.12 -24.71 -33.64
C VAL A 201 -8.78 -26.00 -34.12
N ALA A 202 -8.31 -26.53 -35.24
CA ALA A 202 -8.73 -27.83 -35.75
C ALA A 202 -7.80 -28.92 -35.21
N PHE A 203 -8.39 -29.91 -34.54
CA PHE A 203 -7.66 -31.04 -33.95
C PHE A 203 -7.88 -32.33 -34.78
N PRO A 204 -6.87 -33.22 -34.84
CA PRO A 204 -7.00 -34.51 -35.53
C PRO A 204 -8.09 -35.42 -34.95
N THR A 205 -8.33 -35.34 -33.64
CA THR A 205 -9.28 -36.22 -32.95
C THR A 205 -10.34 -35.44 -32.18
N ARG A 206 -11.52 -36.06 -32.02
CA ARG A 206 -12.59 -35.51 -31.17
C ARG A 206 -12.16 -35.39 -29.71
N LEU A 207 -11.36 -36.32 -29.20
CA LEU A 207 -10.89 -36.30 -27.81
C LEU A 207 -10.06 -35.04 -27.52
N GLN A 208 -9.11 -34.70 -28.41
CA GLN A 208 -8.31 -33.47 -28.29
C GLN A 208 -9.19 -32.22 -28.37
N ALA A 209 -10.17 -32.19 -29.28
CA ALA A 209 -11.10 -31.08 -29.40
C ALA A 209 -11.95 -30.91 -28.13
N THR A 210 -12.43 -32.00 -27.53
CA THR A 210 -13.18 -31.96 -26.26
C THR A 210 -12.31 -31.41 -25.12
N GLN A 211 -11.08 -31.91 -24.96
CA GLN A 211 -10.16 -31.44 -23.93
C GLN A 211 -9.84 -29.95 -24.08
N TYR A 212 -9.59 -29.48 -25.31
CA TYR A 212 -9.39 -28.06 -25.58
C TYR A 212 -10.62 -27.24 -25.19
N ASN A 213 -11.83 -27.69 -25.57
CA ASN A 213 -13.06 -26.98 -25.23
C ASN A 213 -13.31 -26.91 -23.72
N GLU A 214 -12.98 -27.96 -22.97
CA GLU A 214 -13.04 -27.96 -21.50
C GLU A 214 -12.07 -26.95 -20.90
N LEU A 215 -10.82 -26.88 -21.39
CA LEU A 215 -9.84 -25.87 -20.97
C LEU A 215 -10.33 -24.45 -21.27
N MET A 216 -10.91 -24.23 -22.45
CA MET A 216 -11.47 -22.94 -22.85
C MET A 216 -12.68 -22.53 -22.00
N ALA A 217 -13.55 -23.47 -21.63
CA ALA A 217 -14.67 -23.22 -20.71
C ALA A 217 -14.16 -22.85 -19.31
N GLY A 218 -13.13 -23.55 -18.82
CA GLY A 218 -12.45 -23.20 -17.57
C GLY A 218 -11.85 -21.80 -17.63
N LEU A 219 -11.17 -21.46 -18.73
CA LEU A 219 -10.57 -20.15 -18.93
C LEU A 219 -11.59 -19.01 -18.86
N GLN A 220 -12.75 -19.17 -19.51
CA GLN A 220 -13.84 -18.20 -19.45
C GLN A 220 -14.35 -17.99 -18.02
N ASN A 221 -14.50 -19.08 -17.25
CA ASN A 221 -14.90 -19.00 -15.84
C ASN A 221 -13.86 -18.22 -15.02
N GLN A 222 -12.57 -18.55 -15.16
CA GLN A 222 -11.50 -17.87 -14.42
C GLN A 222 -11.39 -16.39 -14.75
N HIS A 223 -11.61 -16.02 -16.01
CA HIS A 223 -11.65 -14.63 -16.42
C HIS A 223 -12.79 -13.86 -15.72
N GLN A 224 -13.98 -14.47 -15.61
CA GLN A 224 -15.10 -13.88 -14.86
C GLN A 224 -14.81 -13.73 -13.36
N GLN A 225 -14.14 -14.72 -12.75
CA GLN A 225 -13.73 -14.65 -11.35
C GLN A 225 -12.74 -13.52 -11.09
N LEU A 226 -11.79 -13.28 -12.01
CA LEU A 226 -10.88 -12.15 -11.91
C LEU A 226 -11.61 -10.81 -11.99
N ILE A 227 -12.55 -10.65 -12.92
CA ILE A 227 -13.35 -9.40 -13.03
C ILE A 227 -14.15 -9.15 -11.75
N GLN A 228 -14.75 -10.20 -11.18
CA GLN A 228 -15.49 -10.11 -9.92
C GLN A 228 -14.56 -9.70 -8.76
N ALA A 229 -13.38 -10.33 -8.65
CA ALA A 229 -12.39 -9.98 -7.65
C ALA A 229 -11.91 -8.53 -7.78
N GLN A 230 -11.66 -8.06 -9.01
CA GLN A 230 -11.28 -6.66 -9.27
C GLN A 230 -12.38 -5.67 -8.89
N THR A 231 -13.65 -6.03 -9.09
CA THR A 231 -14.79 -5.18 -8.72
C THR A 231 -14.88 -5.01 -7.20
N VAL A 232 -14.65 -6.10 -6.45
CA VAL A 232 -14.61 -6.08 -4.98
C VAL A 232 -13.41 -5.29 -4.46
N ALA A 233 -12.25 -5.44 -5.12
CA ALA A 233 -11.01 -4.75 -4.77
C ALA A 233 -10.90 -3.33 -5.34
N GLY A 234 -11.96 -2.78 -5.95
CA GLY A 234 -11.91 -1.61 -6.83
C GLY A 234 -11.35 -0.30 -6.24
N ALA A 235 -11.10 -0.20 -4.93
CA ALA A 235 -10.31 0.87 -4.33
C ALA A 235 -8.83 0.48 -4.20
N ALA A 236 -8.54 -0.72 -3.65
CA ALA A 236 -7.21 -1.30 -3.39
C ALA A 236 -6.28 -1.46 -4.61
N LEU A 237 -6.82 -1.33 -5.82
CA LEU A 237 -6.09 -1.52 -7.08
C LEU A 237 -6.00 -0.25 -7.95
N ARG A 238 -6.56 0.89 -7.50
CA ARG A 238 -6.68 2.12 -8.32
C ARG A 238 -5.71 3.24 -7.92
#